data_AF-A0A559JFI5-F1
#
_entry.id   AF-A0A559JFI5-F1
#
_cell.length_a   1.000
_cell.length_b   1.000
_cell.length_c   1.000
_cell.angle_alpha   90.00
_cell.angle_beta   90.00
_cell.angle_gamma   90.00
#
_symmetry.space_group_name_H-M   'P 1'
#
loop_
_entity.id
_entity.type
_entity.pdbx_description
1 polymer ?
#
loop_
_entity_poly.entity_id
_entity_poly.type
_entity_poly.pdbx_seq_one_letter_code
_entity_poly.pdbx_strand_id
1 'polypeptide(L)' 'MIQGITQKMLIQQLRELEEDGIIIRKIYNQVPPKVEYSATIEKYKKRSSFI' A
#
# COMPACT_ATOMS: atom_id res chain seq x y z
N MET A 1 13.82 -3.78 -9.29
CA MET A 1 13.71 -2.45 -8.64
C MET A 1 13.00 -1.53 -9.62
N ILE A 2 12.01 -0.75 -9.19
CA ILE A 2 11.38 0.26 -10.06
C ILE A 2 12.45 1.32 -10.34
N GLN A 3 12.79 1.54 -11.61
CA GLN A 3 13.85 2.47 -11.98
C GLN A 3 13.44 3.90 -11.56
N GLY A 4 14.30 4.57 -10.79
CA GLY A 4 14.09 5.95 -10.33
C GLY A 4 13.44 6.11 -8.94
N ILE A 5 12.98 5.03 -8.29
CA ILE A 5 12.44 5.11 -6.92
C ILE A 5 13.37 4.35 -5.97
N THR A 6 13.91 5.06 -4.98
CA THR A 6 14.71 4.42 -3.93
C THR A 6 13.81 3.58 -3.02
N GLN A 7 14.35 2.50 -2.45
CA GLN A 7 13.59 1.68 -1.50
C GLN A 7 13.10 2.50 -0.30
N LYS A 8 13.91 3.46 0.17
CA LYS A 8 13.53 4.37 1.26
C LYS A 8 12.28 5.19 0.91
N MET A 9 12.24 5.77 -0.30
CA MET A 9 11.09 6.54 -0.77
C MET A 9 9.85 5.67 -0.89
N LEU A 10 9.99 4.45 -1.43
CA LEU A 10 8.87 3.52 -1.52
C LEU A 10 8.30 3.16 -0.14
N ILE A 11 9.17 2.88 0.83
CA ILE A 11 8.75 2.57 2.20
C ILE A 11 8.07 3.77 2.86
N GLN A 12 8.61 4.98 2.65
CA GLN A 12 8.00 6.21 3.16
C GLN A 12 6.60 6.40 2.59
N GLN A 13 6.44 6.26 1.27
CA GLN A 13 5.14 6.41 0.62
C GLN A 13 4.12 5.35 1.06
N LEU A 14 4.55 4.09 1.26
CA LEU A 14 3.68 3.04 1.78
C LEU A 14 3.21 3.35 3.20
N ARG A 15 4.07 3.89 4.07
CA ARG A 15 3.68 4.30 5.43
C ARG A 15 2.66 5.44 5.40
N GLU A 16 2.88 6.46 4.60
CA GLU A 16 1.93 7.57 4.43
C GLU A 16 0.56 7.06 3.96
N LEU A 17 0.54 6.14 2.99
CA LEU A 17 -0.70 5.53 2.50
C LEU A 17 -1.37 4.62 3.55
N GLU A 18 -0.61 3.99 4.43
CA GLU A 18 -1.13 3.19 5.55
C GLU A 18 -1.77 4.11 6.60
N GLU A 19 -1.09 5.20 6.95
CA GLU A 19 -1.60 6.25 7.86
C GLU A 19 -2.87 6.92 7.34
N ASP A 20 -2.94 7.18 6.03
CA ASP A 20 -4.12 7.72 5.36
C ASP A 20 -5.28 6.71 5.22
N GLY A 21 -5.08 5.45 5.64
CA GLY A 21 -6.05 4.37 5.52
C GLY A 21 -6.35 3.96 4.07
N ILE A 22 -5.39 4.19 3.15
CA ILE A 22 -5.49 3.86 1.72
C ILE A 22 -4.96 2.45 1.44
N ILE A 23 -4.03 1.96 2.26
CA ILE A 23 -3.53 0.59 2.17
C ILE A 23 -3.59 -0.11 3.53
N ILE A 24 -3.70 -1.43 3.48
CA ILE A 24 -3.68 -2.34 4.63
C ILE A 24 -2.37 -3.12 4.56
N ARG A 25 -1.66 -3.16 5.69
CA ARG A 25 -0.50 -4.01 5.89
C ARG A 25 -0.91 -5.32 6.56
N LYS A 26 -0.62 -6.44 5.92
CA LYS A 26 -0.88 -7.78 6.46
C LYS A 26 0.42 -8.54 6.66
N ILE A 27 0.65 -9.01 7.90
CA ILE A 27 1.80 -9.81 8.27
C ILE A 27 1.37 -11.27 8.32
N TYR A 28 2.13 -12.14 7.66
CA TYR A 28 1.95 -13.58 7.71
C TYR A 28 3.08 -14.19 8.53
N ASN A 29 2.73 -14.77 9.67
CA ASN A 29 3.63 -15.49 10.57
C ASN A 29 3.90 -16.91 10.04
N GLN A 30 4.39 -17.02 8.82
CA GLN A 30 4.86 -18.26 8.20
C GLN A 30 6.38 -18.24 8.08
N VAL A 31 7.00 -19.39 7.78
CA VAL A 31 8.42 -19.46 7.44
C VAL A 31 8.54 -19.64 5.92
N PRO A 32 9.20 -18.71 5.20
CA PRO A 32 9.76 -17.44 5.64
C PRO A 32 8.69 -16.37 5.93
N PRO A 33 8.95 -15.39 6.83
CA PRO A 33 7.99 -14.35 7.16
C PRO A 33 7.66 -13.49 5.93
N LYS A 34 6.38 -13.22 5.71
CA LYS A 34 5.88 -12.44 4.56
C LYS A 34 5.06 -11.25 5.04
N VAL A 35 5.26 -10.12 4.37
CA VAL A 35 4.42 -8.92 4.55
C VAL A 35 3.80 -8.59 3.20
N GLU A 36 2.49 -8.36 3.18
CA GLU A 36 1.76 -7.90 2.00
C GLU A 36 1.10 -6.56 2.29
N TYR A 37 1.11 -5.68 1.29
CA TYR A 37 0.38 -4.42 1.29
C TYR A 37 -0.76 -4.53 0.26
N SER A 38 -1.96 -4.08 0.62
CA SER A 38 -3.14 -4.14 -0.26
C SER A 38 -3.95 -2.85 -0.17
N ALA A 39 -4.51 -2.37 -1.29
CA ALA A 39 -5.34 -1.17 -1.29
C ALA A 39 -6.65 -1.39 -0.49
N THR A 40 -7.09 -0.38 0.27
CA THR A 40 -8.44 -0.34 0.84
C THR A 40 -9.42 -0.12 -0.30
N ILE A 41 -10.23 -1.14 -0.58
CA ILE A 41 -11.17 -1.18 -1.71
C ILE A 41 -12.18 -0.01 -1.64
N GLU A 42 -12.37 0.57 -0.45
CA GLU A 42 -13.36 1.59 -0.16
C GLU A 42 -13.03 2.98 -0.75
N LYS A 43 -11.76 3.42 -0.76
CA LYS A 43 -11.43 4.78 -1.24
C LYS A 43 -11.44 4.92 -2.77
N TYR A 44 -11.16 3.85 -3.50
CA TYR A 44 -11.03 3.91 -4.96
C TYR A 44 -12.38 3.92 -5.70
N LYS A 45 -13.47 3.58 -5.02
CA LYS A 45 -14.82 3.59 -5.61
C LYS A 45 -15.40 5.01 -5.80
N LYS A 46 -14.84 6.03 -5.14
CA LYS A 46 -15.41 7.39 -5.10
C LYS A 46 -14.95 8.35 -6.20
N ARG A 47 -14.13 7.90 -7.17
CA ARG A 47 -13.59 8.77 -8.24
C ARG A 47 -14.14 8.48 -9.65
N SER A 48 -15.05 7.51 -9.81
CA SER A 48 -15.56 7.10 -11.13
C SER A 48 -17.06 7.35 -11.34
N SER A 49 -17.64 8.33 -10.65
CA SER A 49 -19.00 8.80 -10.97
C SER A 49 -19.00 10.33 -11.00
N PHE A 50 -18.40 10.85 -12.06
CA PHE A 50 -18.69 12.16 -12.63
C PHE A 50 -18.85 11.92 -14.14
N ILE A 51 -19.98 11.32 -14.51
CA ILE A 51 -20.61 11.46 -15.83
C ILE A 51 -22.08 11.77 -15.59
#